data_AF-A0A256GZM2-F1
#
_entry.id   AF-A0A256GZM2-F1
#
_cell.length_a   1.000
_cell.length_b   1.000
_cell.length_c   1.000
_cell.angle_alpha   90.00
_cell.angle_beta   90.00
_cell.angle_gamma   90.00
#
_symmetry.space_group_name_H-M   'P 1'
#
loop_
_entity.id
_entity.type
_entity.pdbx_description
1 polymer ?
#
loop_
_entity_poly.entity_id
_entity_poly.type
_entity_poly.pdbx_seq_one_letter_code
_entity_poly.pdbx_strand_id
1 'polypeptide(L)' 'MLSGAIASGLGYAIWYAALPNLNATQGASIQLSVPVLTALLGSIFLGEHVSNQQLLAMGVIIFGIASVILGKKKADMR' A
#
# COMPACT_ATOMS: atom_id res chain seq x y z
N MET A 1 -11.38 -19.38 -10.65
CA MET A 1 -11.69 -18.30 -11.62
C MET A 1 -12.62 -17.25 -11.01
N LEU A 2 -13.76 -17.65 -10.45
CA LEU A 2 -14.72 -16.72 -9.82
C LEU A 2 -14.11 -15.87 -8.70
N SER A 3 -13.34 -16.48 -7.79
CA SER A 3 -12.67 -15.74 -6.69
C SER A 3 -11.70 -14.67 -7.19
N GLY A 4 -10.91 -14.98 -8.22
CA GLY A 4 -10.00 -14.02 -8.86
C GLY A 4 -10.74 -12.90 -9.60
N ALA A 5 -11.84 -13.22 -10.30
CA ALA A 5 -12.68 -12.23 -10.95
C ALA A 5 -13.33 -11.27 -9.92
N ILE A 6 -13.79 -11.80 -8.78
CA ILE A 6 -14.36 -11.00 -7.69
C ILE A 6 -13.28 -10.14 -7.03
N ALA A 7 -12.14 -10.73 -6.64
CA ALA A 7 -11.05 -9.99 -5.99
C ALA A 7 -10.51 -8.87 -6.89
N SER A 8 -10.24 -9.16 -8.16
CA SER A 8 -9.80 -8.16 -9.14
C SER A 8 -10.88 -7.12 -9.42
N GLY A 9 -12.14 -7.54 -9.60
CA GLY A 9 -13.26 -6.64 -9.84
C GLY A 9 -13.46 -5.65 -8.70
N LEU A 10 -13.42 -6.11 -7.46
CA LEU A 10 -13.49 -5.27 -6.27
C LEU A 10 -12.28 -4.34 -6.16
N GLY A 11 -11.07 -4.86 -6.37
CA GLY A 11 -9.84 -4.05 -6.34
C GLY A 11 -9.88 -2.89 -7.34
N TYR A 12 -10.26 -3.16 -8.58
CA TYR A 12 -10.39 -2.12 -9.61
C TYR A 12 -11.56 -1.17 -9.34
N ALA A 13 -12.72 -1.67 -8.89
CA ALA A 13 -13.86 -0.82 -8.56
C ALA A 13 -13.49 0.19 -7.45
N ILE A 14 -12.83 -0.28 -6.39
CA ILE A 14 -12.38 0.57 -5.28
C ILE A 14 -11.32 1.56 -5.77
N TRP A 15 -10.32 1.10 -6.52
CA TRP A 15 -9.26 1.96 -7.03
C TRP A 15 -9.79 3.08 -7.91
N TYR A 16 -10.64 2.77 -8.89
CA TYR A 16 -11.20 3.77 -9.79
C TYR A 16 -12.24 4.68 -9.12
N ALA A 17 -12.92 4.22 -8.07
CA ALA A 17 -13.76 5.10 -7.24
C ALA A 17 -12.93 6.09 -6.42
N ALA A 18 -11.75 5.66 -5.92
CA ALA A 18 -10.88 6.50 -5.11
C ALA A 18 -10.02 7.46 -5.95
N LEU A 19 -9.59 7.04 -7.15
CA LEU A 19 -8.64 7.76 -8.01
C LEU A 19 -8.95 9.25 -8.22
N PRO A 20 -10.21 9.69 -8.47
CA PRO A 20 -10.52 11.11 -8.65
C PRO A 20 -10.26 11.97 -7.41
N ASN A 21 -10.21 11.37 -6.22
CA ASN A 21 -10.02 12.05 -4.94
C ASN A 21 -8.56 12.02 -4.45
N LEU A 22 -7.65 11.44 -5.23
CA LEU A 22 -6.25 11.26 -4.86
C LEU A 22 -5.33 12.05 -5.78
N ASN A 23 -4.43 12.86 -5.20
CA ASN A 23 -3.32 13.39 -5.97
C ASN A 23 -2.26 12.31 -6.26
N ALA A 24 -1.40 12.56 -7.24
CA ALA A 24 -0.38 11.61 -7.68
C ALA A 24 0.48 11.06 -6.53
N THR A 25 0.84 11.91 -5.56
CA THR A 25 1.61 11.50 -4.38
C THR A 25 0.83 10.55 -3.46
N GLN A 26 -0.46 10.80 -3.24
CA GLN A 26 -1.31 9.93 -2.44
C GLN A 26 -1.51 8.58 -3.13
N GLY A 27 -1.77 8.57 -4.44
CA GLY A 27 -1.89 7.35 -5.23
C GLY A 27 -0.63 6.48 -5.17
N ALA A 28 0.55 7.09 -5.34
CA ALA A 28 1.83 6.41 -5.20
C ALA A 28 2.03 5.83 -3.79
N SER A 29 1.65 6.58 -2.74
CA SER A 29 1.77 6.12 -1.35
C SER A 29 0.87 4.90 -1.05
N ILE A 30 -0.35 4.90 -1.59
CA ILE A 30 -1.26 3.74 -1.48
C ILE A 30 -0.67 2.54 -2.20
N GLN A 31 -0.12 2.72 -3.40
CA GLN A 31 0.48 1.63 -4.17
C GLN A 31 1.69 1.00 -3.45
N LEU A 32 2.51 1.82 -2.80
CA LEU A 32 3.62 1.36 -1.96
C LEU A 32 3.15 0.59 -0.72
N SER A 33 1.91 0.80 -0.26
CA SER A 33 1.36 0.07 0.88
C SER A 33 0.91 -1.36 0.50
N VAL A 34 0.58 -1.61 -0.76
CA VAL A 34 0.07 -2.92 -1.24
C VAL A 34 1.04 -4.07 -0.94
N PRO A 35 2.36 -4.00 -1.25
CA PRO A 35 3.30 -5.06 -0.91
C PRO A 35 3.36 -5.41 0.58
N VAL A 36 3.27 -4.38 1.44
CA VAL A 36 3.30 -4.56 2.91
C VAL A 36 2.03 -5.28 3.37
N LEU A 37 0.87 -4.86 2.89
CA LEU A 37 -0.41 -5.50 3.20
C LEU A 37 -0.45 -6.94 2.68
N THR A 38 0.00 -7.18 1.45
CA THR A 38 0.06 -8.53 0.88
C THR A 38 0.97 -9.45 1.70
N ALA A 39 2.14 -8.98 2.12
CA ALA A 39 3.05 -9.76 2.95
C ALA A 39 2.44 -10.10 4.33
N LEU A 40 1.80 -9.14 4.98
CA LEU A 40 1.14 -9.35 6.27
C LEU A 40 -0.05 -10.31 6.16
N LEU A 41 -0.93 -10.07 5.19
CA LEU A 41 -2.10 -10.92 4.95
C LEU A 41 -1.65 -12.33 4.52
N GLY A 42 -0.61 -12.46 3.71
CA GLY A 42 0.00 -13.73 3.35
C GLY A 42 0.50 -14.49 4.58
N SER A 43 1.22 -13.81 5.47
CA SER A 43 1.71 -14.43 6.71
C SER A 43 0.57 -14.86 7.64
N ILE A 44 -0.47 -14.02 7.82
CA ILE A 44 -1.59 -14.31 8.73
C ILE A 44 -2.51 -15.40 8.18
N PHE A 45 -2.93 -15.29 6.91
CA PHE A 45 -3.95 -16.16 6.33
C PHE A 45 -3.38 -17.41 5.67
N LEU A 46 -2.16 -17.36 5.12
CA LEU A 46 -1.50 -18.48 4.47
C LEU A 46 -0.36 -19.10 5.31
N GLY A 47 0.01 -18.49 6.44
CA GLY A 47 1.10 -19.00 7.29
C GLY A 47 2.49 -18.82 6.69
N GLU A 48 2.64 -17.93 5.71
CA GLU A 48 3.93 -17.66 5.07
C GLU A 48 4.93 -17.05 6.07
N HIS A 49 6.15 -17.58 6.05
CA HIS A 49 7.24 -17.03 6.86
C HIS A 49 7.75 -15.73 6.24
N VAL A 50 7.63 -14.63 6.99
CA VAL A 50 8.22 -13.35 6.61
C VAL A 50 9.74 -13.44 6.78
N SER A 51 10.47 -13.33 5.67
CA SER A 51 11.93 -13.32 5.72
C SER A 51 12.46 -12.00 6.30
N ASN A 52 13.69 -12.03 6.84
CA ASN A 52 14.35 -10.82 7.36
C ASN A 52 14.47 -9.72 6.30
N GLN A 53 14.68 -10.08 5.03
CA GLN A 53 14.75 -9.14 3.93
C GLN A 53 13.39 -8.49 3.65
N GLN A 54 12.31 -9.26 3.71
CA GLN A 54 10.95 -8.77 3.54
C GLN A 54 10.55 -7.84 4.68
N LEU A 55 10.92 -8.17 5.91
CA LEU A 55 10.74 -7.31 7.08
C LEU A 55 11.46 -5.97 6.92
N LEU A 56 12.72 -5.99 6.48
CA LEU A 56 13.49 -4.77 6.20
C LEU A 56 12.84 -3.94 5.08
N ALA A 57 12.44 -4.58 3.99
CA ALA A 57 11.77 -3.91 2.88
C ALA A 57 10.46 -3.23 3.33
N MET A 58 9.65 -3.90 4.14
CA MET A 58 8.44 -3.32 4.73
C MET A 58 8.76 -2.10 5.59
N GLY A 59 9.83 -2.16 6.40
CA GLY A 59 10.30 -1.02 7.18
C GLY A 59 10.71 0.18 6.31
N VAL A 60 11.48 -0.06 5.24
CA VAL A 60 11.90 0.98 4.29
C VAL A 60 10.70 1.61 3.58
N ILE A 61 9.73 0.80 3.17
CA ILE A 61 8.49 1.26 2.52
C ILE A 61 7.71 2.18 3.47
N ILE A 62 7.45 1.74 4.70
CA ILE A 62 6.71 2.52 5.70
C ILE A 62 7.44 3.83 5.99
N PHE A 63 8.77 3.79 6.13
CA PHE A 63 9.59 4.98 6.34
C PHE A 63 9.50 5.97 5.16
N GLY A 64 9.53 5.47 3.92
CA GLY A 64 9.36 6.28 2.73
C GLY A 64 7.99 6.96 2.67
N ILE A 65 6.92 6.21 2.91
CA ILE A 65 5.54 6.73 2.97
C ILE A 65 5.42 7.81 4.05
N ALA A 66 5.92 7.54 5.26
CA ALA A 66 5.88 8.49 6.38
C ALA A 66 6.64 9.78 6.03
N SER A 67 7.81 9.68 5.42
CA SER A 67 8.62 10.85 5.01
C SER A 67 7.89 11.74 4.00
N VAL A 68 7.20 11.13 3.04
CA VAL A 68 6.41 11.85 2.03
C VAL A 68 5.21 12.58 2.66
N ILE A 69 4.48 11.91 3.55
CA ILE A 69 3.31 12.50 4.22
C ILE A 69 3.73 13.63 5.16
N LEU A 70 4.75 13.40 5.99
CA LEU A 70 5.27 14.38 6.96
C LEU A 70 5.97 15.55 6.27
N GLY A 71 6.66 15.31 5.16
CA GLY A 71 7.33 16.35 4.37
C GLY A 71 6.35 17.36 3.76
N LYS A 72 5.20 16.89 3.25
CA LYS A 72 4.15 17.77 2.72
C LYS A 72 3.55 18.68 3.79
N LYS A 73 3.33 18.17 5.01
CA LYS A 73 2.80 18.96 6.14
C LYS A 73 3.71 20.14 6.52
N LYS A 74 5.02 20.01 6.29
CA LYS A 74 6.02 21.05 6.62
C LYS A 74 6.15 22.13 5.53
N ALA A 75 5.79 21.81 4.29
CA ALA A 75 5.81 22.75 3.16
C ALA A 75 4.55 23.63 3.11
N ASP A 76 3.41 23.13 3.57
CA ASP A 76 2.12 23.86 3.60
C ASP A 76 1.98 24.78 4.85
N MET A 77 2.90 24.66 5.81
CA MET A 77 2.99 25.51 7.02
C MET A 77 4.04 26.65 6.90
N ARG A 78 4.69 26.82 5.75
CA ARG A 78 5.63 27.93 5.46
C ARG A 78 5.05 28.83 4.39
#